data_AF-A0A954VQ45-F1
#
_entry.id   AF-A0A954VQ45-F1
#
_cell.length_a   1.000
_cell.length_b   1.000
_cell.length_c   1.000
_cell.angle_alpha   90.00
_cell.angle_beta   90.00
_cell.angle_gamma   90.00
#
_symmetry.space_group_name_H-M   'P 1'
#
loop_
_entity.id
_entity.type
_entity.pdbx_description
1 polymer ?
#
loop_
_entity_poly.entity_id
_entity_poly.type
_entity_poly.pdbx_seq_one_letter_code
_entity_poly.pdbx_strand_id
1 'polypeptide(L)'
;MPKRFSLATVLAGISLIAVSLGVAVWYFDIPHKPVEKLPRLHGQTERSVLNRLGKPDQKYEFTMDDAVGEFRIELYNTYPPNSPNNSTVEIRELTWEYPRYKLTVWLHRPNGTWTVLDTCRYRNGIMF
;
A
#
# COMPACT_ATOMS: atom_id res chain seq x y z
N MET A 1 13.89 -14.39 53.14
CA MET A 1 12.73 -15.13 52.60
C MET A 1 12.51 -14.73 51.15
N PRO A 2 12.62 -15.61 50.15
CA PRO A 2 12.32 -15.26 48.76
C PRO A 2 10.82 -15.06 48.59
N LYS A 3 10.41 -13.91 48.02
CA LYS A 3 9.01 -13.64 47.63
C LYS A 3 8.63 -14.62 46.52
N ARG A 4 7.74 -15.58 46.81
CA ARG A 4 7.13 -16.44 45.80
C ARG A 4 5.97 -15.68 45.17
N PHE A 5 6.09 -15.32 43.89
CA PHE A 5 4.99 -14.74 43.14
C PHE A 5 3.96 -15.81 42.82
N SER A 6 2.67 -15.46 42.88
CA SER A 6 1.61 -16.37 42.45
C SER A 6 1.71 -16.60 40.93
N LEU A 7 1.33 -17.78 40.47
CA LEU A 7 1.27 -18.10 39.04
C LEU A 7 0.41 -17.07 38.27
N ALA A 8 -0.68 -16.61 38.88
CA ALA A 8 -1.55 -15.57 38.31
C ALA A 8 -0.83 -14.23 38.11
N THR A 9 0.03 -13.82 39.05
CA THR A 9 0.83 -12.59 38.93
C THR A 9 1.87 -12.70 37.82
N VAL A 10 2.52 -13.86 37.69
CA VAL A 10 3.48 -14.13 36.61
C VAL A 10 2.78 -14.12 35.25
N LEU A 11 1.63 -14.78 35.13
CA LEU A 11 0.84 -14.81 33.89
C LEU A 11 0.32 -13.43 33.50
N ALA A 12 -0.17 -12.63 34.47
CA ALA A 12 -0.60 -11.25 34.21
C ALA A 12 0.56 -10.37 33.70
N GLY A 13 1.75 -10.53 34.28
CA GLY A 13 2.96 -9.84 33.82
C GLY A 13 3.35 -10.20 32.38
N ILE A 14 3.33 -11.50 32.04
CA ILE A 14 3.62 -11.98 30.69
C ILE A 14 2.60 -11.44 29.68
N SER A 15 1.30 -11.48 30.01
CA SER A 15 0.25 -10.95 29.15
C SER A 15 0.42 -9.45 28.88
N LEU A 16 0.79 -8.66 29.90
CA LEU A 16 1.02 -7.23 29.73
C LEU A 16 2.20 -6.95 28.79
N ILE A 17 3.29 -7.72 28.91
CA ILE A 17 4.46 -7.61 28.04
C ILE A 17 4.08 -8.00 26.61
N ALA A 18 3.37 -9.11 26.41
CA ALA A 18 2.96 -9.57 25.09
C ALA A 18 2.05 -8.56 24.38
N VAL A 19 1.08 -7.97 25.11
CA VAL A 19 0.22 -6.91 24.57
C VAL A 19 1.05 -5.67 24.23
N SER A 20 1.96 -5.26 25.10
CA SER A 20 2.81 -4.07 24.87
C SER A 20 3.71 -4.25 23.65
N LEU A 21 4.31 -5.43 23.49
CA LEU A 21 5.10 -5.80 22.32
C LEU A 21 4.24 -5.83 21.05
N GLY A 22 3.04 -6.42 21.12
CA GLY A 22 2.11 -6.45 19.99
C GLY A 22 1.70 -5.04 19.55
N VAL A 23 1.40 -4.15 20.51
CA VAL A 23 1.11 -2.74 20.25
C VAL A 23 2.33 -2.05 19.65
N ALA A 24 3.54 -2.27 20.16
CA ALA A 24 4.75 -1.67 19.61
C ALA A 24 5.03 -2.15 18.17
N VAL A 25 4.93 -3.47 17.91
CA VAL A 25 5.11 -4.04 16.56
C VAL A 25 4.12 -3.44 15.57
N TRP A 26 2.85 -3.34 15.96
CA TRP A 26 1.83 -2.69 15.15
C TRP A 26 2.11 -1.19 15.01
N TYR A 27 2.48 -0.51 16.10
CA TYR A 27 2.68 0.94 16.15
C TYR A 27 3.85 1.39 15.28
N PHE A 28 4.95 0.64 15.27
CA PHE A 28 6.14 0.98 14.50
C PHE A 28 6.14 0.39 13.09
N ASP A 29 5.04 -0.21 12.65
CA ASP A 29 4.92 -0.79 11.30
C ASP A 29 6.06 -1.77 10.97
N ILE A 30 6.55 -2.48 12.00
CA ILE A 30 7.74 -3.35 11.92
C ILE A 30 7.65 -4.43 10.84
N PRO A 31 6.50 -5.12 10.62
CA PRO A 31 6.47 -6.23 9.67
C PRO A 31 6.47 -5.78 8.20
N HIS A 32 6.33 -4.50 7.93
CA HIS A 32 6.22 -3.97 6.58
C HIS A 32 7.53 -3.38 6.07
N LYS A 33 7.82 -3.58 4.78
CA LYS A 33 8.98 -2.95 4.14
C LYS A 33 8.74 -1.44 3.93
N PRO A 34 9.80 -0.62 3.79
CA PRO A 34 9.66 0.81 3.50
C PRO A 34 8.85 1.09 2.23
N VAL A 35 8.97 0.21 1.23
CA VAL A 35 8.19 0.20 -0.02
C VAL A 35 7.80 -1.24 -0.32
N GLU A 36 6.54 -1.49 -0.63
CA GLU A 36 6.04 -2.81 -1.02
C GLU A 36 4.79 -2.75 -1.90
N LYS A 37 4.54 -3.80 -2.67
CA LYS A 37 3.31 -3.98 -3.45
C LYS A 37 2.22 -4.62 -2.59
N LEU A 38 0.96 -4.47 -3.00
CA LEU A 38 -0.21 -5.17 -2.47
C LEU A 38 -0.85 -6.06 -3.56
N PRO A 39 -0.25 -7.21 -3.91
CA PRO A 39 -0.71 -8.06 -5.02
C PRO A 39 -2.19 -8.47 -4.94
N ARG A 40 -2.73 -8.57 -3.72
CA ARG A 40 -4.15 -8.87 -3.48
C ARG A 40 -5.13 -7.87 -4.09
N LEU A 41 -4.68 -6.66 -4.44
CA LEU A 41 -5.51 -5.63 -5.09
C LEU A 41 -5.41 -5.67 -6.61
N HIS A 42 -4.38 -6.29 -7.19
CA HIS A 42 -4.17 -6.35 -8.64
C HIS A 42 -5.38 -7.01 -9.33
N GLY A 43 -5.78 -6.44 -10.47
CA GLY A 43 -6.95 -6.87 -11.25
C GLY A 43 -8.32 -6.52 -10.64
N GLN A 44 -8.39 -6.03 -9.40
CA GLN A 44 -9.66 -5.60 -8.83
C GLN A 44 -10.21 -4.38 -9.56
N THR A 45 -11.54 -4.29 -9.65
CA THR A 45 -12.18 -3.10 -10.23
C THR A 45 -12.02 -1.89 -9.30
N GLU A 46 -12.05 -0.69 -9.88
CA GLU A 46 -12.07 0.56 -9.09
C GLU A 46 -13.15 0.55 -8.01
N ARG A 47 -14.36 0.12 -8.35
CA ARG A 47 -15.47 0.00 -7.38
C ARG A 47 -15.12 -0.93 -6.21
N SER A 48 -14.48 -2.06 -6.47
CA SER A 48 -14.04 -3.00 -5.42
C SER A 48 -13.00 -2.35 -4.50
N VAL A 49 -12.03 -1.63 -5.08
CA VAL A 49 -10.99 -0.93 -4.33
C VAL A 49 -11.60 0.19 -3.47
N LEU A 50 -12.46 1.02 -4.04
CA LEU A 50 -13.14 2.11 -3.32
C LEU A 50 -14.05 1.59 -2.20
N ASN A 51 -14.76 0.49 -2.43
CA ASN A 51 -15.57 -0.14 -1.38
C ASN A 51 -14.71 -0.66 -0.21
N ARG A 52 -13.46 -1.07 -0.50
CA ARG A 52 -12.55 -1.64 0.49
C ARG A 52 -11.73 -0.59 1.24
N LEU A 53 -11.22 0.40 0.52
CA LEU A 53 -10.28 1.40 1.03
C LEU A 53 -10.95 2.74 1.35
N GLY A 54 -12.18 2.95 0.90
CA GLY A 54 -12.86 4.23 0.97
C GLY A 54 -12.43 5.20 -0.13
N LYS A 55 -12.80 6.47 0.04
CA LYS A 55 -12.44 7.56 -0.87
C LYS A 55 -10.94 7.84 -0.76
N PRO A 56 -10.20 8.00 -1.89
CA PRO A 56 -8.80 8.40 -1.85
C PRO A 56 -8.68 9.88 -1.49
N ASP A 57 -7.56 10.23 -0.86
CA ASP A 57 -7.20 11.61 -0.51
C ASP A 57 -6.75 12.39 -1.75
N GLN A 58 -6.10 11.69 -2.70
CA GLN A 58 -5.64 12.27 -3.96
C GLN A 58 -6.05 11.39 -5.13
N LYS A 59 -6.41 12.03 -6.24
CA LYS A 59 -6.69 11.38 -7.52
C LYS A 59 -6.01 12.16 -8.63
N TYR A 60 -5.29 11.46 -9.48
CA TYR A 60 -4.66 12.01 -10.67
C TYR A 60 -4.93 11.09 -11.88
N GLU A 61 -5.09 11.68 -13.06
CA GLU A 61 -5.28 10.97 -14.31
C GLU A 61 -4.25 11.49 -15.31
N PHE A 62 -3.60 10.58 -16.03
CA PHE A 62 -2.53 10.89 -16.96
C PHE A 62 -2.42 9.79 -18.02
N THR A 63 -1.67 10.06 -19.09
CA THR A 63 -1.33 9.03 -20.08
C THR A 63 0.04 8.44 -19.80
N MET A 64 0.36 7.25 -20.29
CA MET A 64 1.72 6.69 -20.14
C MET A 64 2.83 7.59 -20.71
N ASP A 65 2.53 8.47 -21.67
CA ASP A 65 3.46 9.50 -22.15
C ASP A 65 3.87 10.50 -21.05
N ASP A 66 2.93 10.79 -20.15
CA ASP A 66 3.11 11.67 -19.00
C ASP A 66 3.66 10.92 -17.76
N ALA A 67 3.86 9.61 -17.84
CA ALA A 67 4.26 8.73 -16.73
C ALA A 67 5.77 8.83 -16.40
N VAL A 68 6.25 10.05 -16.15
CA VAL A 68 7.67 10.32 -15.90
C VAL A 68 8.04 10.10 -14.43
N GLY A 69 9.21 9.52 -14.19
CA GLY A 69 9.85 9.45 -12.87
C GLY A 69 9.87 8.06 -12.21
N GLU A 70 10.76 7.89 -11.24
CA GLU A 70 10.99 6.64 -10.49
C GLU A 70 9.72 6.11 -9.82
N PHE A 71 8.83 7.00 -9.37
CA PHE A 71 7.59 6.58 -8.71
C PHE A 71 6.66 5.76 -9.62
N ARG A 72 6.71 5.99 -10.93
CA ARG A 72 5.83 5.37 -11.93
C ARG A 72 6.55 4.34 -12.81
N ILE A 73 7.84 4.09 -12.55
CA ILE A 73 8.67 3.24 -13.42
C ILE A 73 8.14 1.81 -13.56
N GLU A 74 7.49 1.28 -12.51
CA GLU A 74 6.90 -0.06 -12.51
C GLU A 74 5.76 -0.22 -13.53
N LEU A 75 5.11 0.87 -13.95
CA LEU A 75 4.08 0.83 -14.99
C LEU A 75 4.65 0.38 -16.35
N TYR A 76 5.93 0.65 -16.61
CA TYR A 76 6.62 0.24 -17.84
C TYR A 76 6.81 -1.27 -17.96
N ASN A 77 6.67 -2.03 -16.87
CA ASN A 77 6.67 -3.50 -16.93
C ASN A 77 5.45 -4.03 -17.69
N THR A 78 4.34 -3.29 -17.71
CA THR A 78 3.13 -3.64 -18.48
C THR A 78 3.02 -2.81 -19.76
N TYR A 79 3.36 -1.52 -19.68
CA TYR A 79 3.26 -0.59 -20.80
C TYR A 79 4.63 0.00 -21.15
N PRO A 80 5.53 -0.78 -21.76
CA PRO A 80 6.84 -0.28 -22.14
C PRO A 80 6.72 0.87 -23.15
N PRO A 81 7.57 1.92 -23.04
CA PRO A 81 7.43 3.15 -23.82
C PRO A 81 7.68 2.94 -25.33
N ASN A 82 8.44 1.91 -25.69
CA ASN A 82 8.78 1.61 -27.09
C ASN A 82 7.69 0.83 -27.84
N SER A 83 6.57 0.49 -27.18
CA SER A 83 5.49 -0.25 -27.81
C SER A 83 4.44 0.69 -28.43
N PRO A 84 3.95 0.38 -29.65
CA PRO A 84 2.93 1.19 -30.31
C PRO A 84 1.69 1.36 -29.43
N ASN A 85 1.15 2.57 -29.38
CA ASN A 85 -0.06 2.95 -28.65
C ASN A 85 0.02 2.89 -27.12
N ASN A 86 1.14 2.46 -26.53
CA ASN A 86 1.26 2.45 -25.07
C ASN A 86 1.27 3.86 -24.50
N SER A 87 1.86 4.84 -25.20
CA SER A 87 1.89 6.25 -24.78
C SER A 87 0.50 6.84 -24.52
N THR A 88 -0.52 6.38 -25.25
CA THR A 88 -1.91 6.87 -25.12
C THR A 88 -2.73 6.12 -24.06
N VAL A 89 -2.15 5.13 -23.37
CA VAL A 89 -2.86 4.39 -22.32
C VAL A 89 -3.14 5.32 -21.15
N GLU A 90 -4.42 5.50 -20.83
CA GLU A 90 -4.86 6.26 -19.66
C GLU A 90 -4.59 5.48 -18.37
N ILE A 91 -4.00 6.17 -17.40
CA ILE A 91 -3.74 5.70 -16.06
C ILE A 91 -4.48 6.60 -15.07
N ARG A 92 -5.09 5.96 -14.07
CA ARG A 92 -5.67 6.64 -12.90
C ARG A 92 -4.87 6.27 -11.67
N GLU A 93 -4.33 7.27 -10.99
CA GLU A 93 -3.57 7.15 -9.76
C GLU A 93 -4.43 7.60 -8.58
N LEU A 94 -4.69 6.69 -7.65
CA LEU A 94 -5.46 6.93 -6.44
C LEU A 94 -4.54 6.77 -5.24
N THR A 95 -4.44 7.79 -4.38
CA THR A 95 -3.58 7.75 -3.21
C THR A 95 -4.38 7.94 -1.92
N TRP A 96 -4.13 7.07 -0.95
CA TRP A 96 -4.62 7.16 0.43
C TRP A 96 -3.46 7.50 1.36
N GLU A 97 -3.68 8.46 2.24
CA GLU A 97 -2.74 8.86 3.27
C GLU A 97 -3.15 8.26 4.62
N TYR A 98 -2.30 7.42 5.17
CA TYR A 98 -2.44 6.90 6.52
C TYR A 98 -1.38 7.54 7.42
N PRO A 99 -1.57 7.50 8.76
CA PRO A 99 -0.62 8.12 9.70
C PRO A 99 0.84 7.67 9.55
N ARG A 100 1.10 6.49 8.96
CA ARG A 100 2.45 5.89 8.87
C ARG A 100 2.93 5.61 7.45
N TYR A 101 2.01 5.57 6.49
CA TYR A 101 2.31 5.17 5.14
C TYR A 101 1.31 5.79 4.17
N LYS A 102 1.67 5.84 2.91
CA LYS A 102 0.75 6.12 1.81
C LYS A 102 0.56 4.85 0.99
N LEU A 103 -0.63 4.72 0.42
CA LEU A 103 -0.93 3.67 -0.54
C LEU A 103 -1.36 4.35 -1.83
N THR A 104 -0.60 4.12 -2.89
CA THR A 104 -0.98 4.50 -4.25
C THR A 104 -1.39 3.27 -5.04
N VAL A 105 -2.49 3.40 -5.76
CA VAL A 105 -3.04 2.38 -6.65
C VAL A 105 -3.13 2.98 -8.04
N TRP A 106 -2.48 2.36 -9.01
CA TRP A 106 -2.61 2.71 -10.42
C TRP A 106 -3.61 1.79 -11.08
N LEU A 107 -4.57 2.38 -11.78
CA LEU A 107 -5.58 1.68 -12.55
C LEU A 107 -5.39 1.95 -14.04
N HIS A 108 -5.75 0.95 -14.85
CA HIS A 108 -5.80 1.03 -16.29
C HIS A 108 -7.15 0.49 -16.81
N ARG A 109 -7.41 0.63 -18.11
CA ARG A 109 -8.73 0.32 -18.69
C ARG A 109 -8.71 -0.53 -19.98
N PRO A 110 -8.04 -1.70 -20.02
CA PRO A 110 -7.85 -2.48 -21.25
C PRO A 110 -9.16 -2.96 -21.90
N ASN A 111 -10.20 -3.22 -21.10
CA ASN A 111 -11.50 -3.72 -21.56
C ASN A 111 -12.66 -2.76 -21.20
N GLY A 112 -12.40 -1.45 -21.22
CA GLY A 112 -13.42 -0.46 -20.88
C GLY A 112 -13.85 -0.47 -19.40
N THR A 113 -13.12 -1.18 -18.52
CA THR A 113 -13.34 -1.17 -17.06
C THR A 113 -12.04 -0.85 -16.33
N TRP A 114 -12.10 0.10 -15.38
CA TRP A 114 -10.95 0.48 -14.57
C TRP A 114 -10.59 -0.66 -13.61
N THR A 115 -9.38 -1.18 -13.76
CA THR A 115 -8.85 -2.28 -12.97
C THR A 115 -7.47 -1.95 -12.45
N VAL A 116 -7.12 -2.45 -11.27
CA VAL A 116 -5.82 -2.20 -10.67
C VAL A 116 -4.72 -2.86 -11.51
N LEU A 117 -3.82 -2.02 -11.99
CA LEU A 117 -2.62 -2.42 -12.70
C LEU A 117 -1.48 -2.69 -11.71
N ASP A 118 -1.20 -1.73 -10.84
CA ASP A 118 -0.16 -1.88 -9.82
C ASP A 118 -0.49 -1.08 -8.54
N THR A 119 0.32 -1.29 -7.51
CA THR A 119 0.16 -0.70 -6.19
C THR A 119 1.53 -0.41 -5.58
N CYS A 120 1.64 0.70 -4.87
CA CYS A 120 2.79 1.03 -4.05
C CYS A 120 2.33 1.46 -2.66
N ARG A 121 2.66 0.67 -1.65
CA ARG A 121 2.59 1.07 -0.25
C ARG A 121 3.96 1.54 0.19
N TYR A 122 4.07 2.76 0.68
CA TYR A 122 5.35 3.32 1.09
C TYR A 122 5.24 4.12 2.37
N ARG A 123 6.25 4.01 3.23
CA ARG A 123 6.31 4.75 4.50
C ARG A 123 6.36 6.26 4.26
N ASN A 124 5.84 7.02 5.22
CA ASN A 124 5.93 8.47 5.19
C ASN A 124 7.42 8.90 5.20
N GLY A 125 7.77 9.90 4.37
CA GLY A 125 9.14 10.41 4.23
C GLY A 125 9.99 9.70 3.17
N ILE A 126 9.50 8.64 2.52
CA ILE A 126 10.14 8.09 1.33
C ILE A 126 9.99 9.08 0.16
N MET A 127 11.10 9.37 -0.51
CA MET A 127 11.16 10.11 -1.77
C MET A 127 11.55 9.15 -2.89
N PHE A 128 10.90 9.30 -4.03
CA PHE A 128 11.18 8.55 -5.25
C PHE A 128 11.90 9.45 -6.25
#